data_AF-A0A2N2E3D1-F1
#
_entry.id   AF-A0A2N2E3D1-F1
#
_cell.length_a   1.000
_cell.length_b   1.000
_cell.length_c   1.000
_cell.angle_alpha   90.00
_cell.angle_beta   90.00
_cell.angle_gamma   90.00
#
_symmetry.space_group_name_H-M   'P 1'
#
loop_
_entity.id
_entity.type
_entity.pdbx_description
1 polymer ?
#
loop_
_entity_poly.entity_id
_entity_poly.type
_entity_poly.pdbx_seq_one_letter_code
_entity_poly.pdbx_strand_id
1 'polypeptide(L)'
;MEMQNRKYHHGDLRNSLIEAGIELINREGASVLSLRKVAALCGVSQAAPYSHFQSKEDLLGAMREYVIEQFMEVLETSIQDCKDQNNPRLLIQMGKNYVMFFIKNPQYFTFIFSQQCIEINLSLDGDETKNFPPFQLFKTKAVPIMNNLGMSKARVEDAIISMWATVHGLSSIATMKNVHYNKDWETKIEDIIWNIQVLAV
;
A
#
# COMPACT_ATOMS: atom_id res chain seq x y z
N MET A 1 6.31 19.94 22.02
CA MET A 1 5.76 21.23 21.55
C MET A 1 6.49 21.50 20.24
N GLU A 2 5.89 21.49 19.06
CA GLU A 2 4.61 22.05 18.62
C GLU A 2 3.75 21.03 17.87
N MET A 3 2.45 20.96 18.17
CA MET A 3 1.46 20.33 17.29
C MET A 3 1.23 21.31 16.14
N GLN A 4 1.80 21.03 14.97
CA GLN A 4 1.46 21.77 13.76
C GLN A 4 -0.05 21.67 13.54
N ASN A 5 -0.70 22.81 13.63
CA ASN A 5 -2.14 23.00 13.45
C ASN A 5 -2.49 22.62 12.00
N ARG A 6 -2.76 21.34 11.73
CA ARG A 6 -3.25 20.90 10.41
C ARG A 6 -4.60 21.58 10.21
N LYS A 7 -4.59 22.59 9.34
CA LYS A 7 -5.79 23.30 8.90
C LYS A 7 -6.85 22.27 8.56
N TYR A 8 -7.95 22.32 9.30
CA TYR A 8 -9.20 21.70 8.91
C TYR A 8 -9.49 22.09 7.45
N HIS A 9 -9.37 21.14 6.52
CA HIS A 9 -9.84 21.32 5.16
C HIS A 9 -11.38 21.30 5.24
N HIS A 10 -11.98 22.47 5.43
CA HIS A 10 -13.43 22.68 5.39
C HIS A 10 -13.97 22.13 4.05
N GLY A 11 -14.34 20.85 4.02
CA GLY A 11 -14.79 20.16 2.81
C GLY A 11 -14.69 18.63 2.89
N ASP A 12 -13.71 18.10 3.65
CA ASP A 12 -13.48 16.64 3.71
C ASP A 12 -13.22 16.15 5.15
N LEU A 13 -14.26 16.29 5.99
CA LEU A 13 -14.24 15.81 7.36
C LEU A 13 -14.03 14.29 7.42
N ARG A 14 -14.63 13.53 6.50
CA ARG A 14 -14.52 12.06 6.48
C ARG A 14 -13.06 11.62 6.37
N ASN A 15 -12.33 12.13 5.38
CA ASN A 15 -10.94 11.73 5.19
C ASN A 15 -10.03 12.31 6.28
N SER A 16 -10.34 13.51 6.80
CA SER A 16 -9.63 14.07 7.95
C SER A 16 -9.72 13.16 9.19
N LEU A 17 -10.90 12.58 9.45
CA LEU A 17 -11.09 11.61 10.54
C LEU A 17 -10.34 10.30 10.27
N ILE A 18 -10.34 9.80 9.04
CA ILE A 18 -9.59 8.60 8.64
C ILE A 18 -8.09 8.79 8.90
N GLU A 19 -7.52 9.88 8.39
CA GLU A 19 -6.09 10.19 8.53
C GLU A 19 -5.67 10.38 9.99
N ALA A 20 -6.47 11.11 10.78
CA ALA A 20 -6.22 11.27 12.21
C ALA A 20 -6.32 9.92 12.96
N GLY A 21 -7.21 9.03 12.52
CA GLY A 21 -7.31 7.67 13.03
C GLY A 21 -6.07 6.82 12.73
N ILE A 22 -5.59 6.85 11.49
CA ILE A 22 -4.36 6.15 11.07
C ILE A 22 -3.16 6.66 11.87
N GLU A 23 -3.03 7.98 12.05
CA GLU A 23 -1.97 8.57 12.85
C GLU A 23 -2.05 8.13 14.32
N LEU A 24 -3.24 8.14 14.91
CA LEU A 24 -3.46 7.72 16.30
C LEU A 24 -3.04 6.26 16.51
N ILE A 25 -3.42 5.36 15.59
CA ILE A 25 -3.05 3.94 15.66
C ILE A 25 -1.54 3.75 15.56
N ASN A 26 -0.88 4.45 14.63
CA ASN A 26 0.57 4.36 14.47
C ASN A 26 1.35 4.89 15.68
N ARG A 27 0.78 5.84 16.43
CA ARG A 27 1.41 6.42 17.63
C ARG A 27 1.16 5.64 18.91
N GLU A 28 -0.08 5.19 19.10
CA GLU A 28 -0.57 4.70 20.40
C GLU A 28 -1.19 3.28 20.34
N GLY A 29 -1.31 2.70 19.15
CA GLY A 29 -1.90 1.38 18.92
C GLY A 29 -3.41 1.40 18.69
N ALA A 30 -3.94 0.31 18.13
CA ALA A 30 -5.37 0.21 17.76
C ALA A 30 -6.33 0.16 18.96
N SER A 31 -5.84 -0.22 20.15
CA SER A 31 -6.65 -0.30 21.37
C SER A 31 -7.21 1.07 21.78
N VAL A 32 -6.45 2.14 21.55
CA VAL A 32 -6.84 3.50 21.96
C VAL A 32 -7.81 4.18 21.01
N LEU A 33 -8.04 3.64 19.81
CA LEU A 33 -8.90 4.24 18.79
C LEU A 33 -10.35 4.36 19.29
N SER A 34 -10.91 5.57 19.16
CA SER A 34 -12.35 5.84 19.32
C SER A 34 -12.76 7.05 18.47
N LEU A 35 -14.04 7.08 18.04
CA LEU A 35 -14.60 8.20 17.27
C LEU A 35 -14.39 9.55 17.96
N ARG A 36 -14.57 9.57 19.29
CA ARG A 36 -14.39 10.75 20.14
C ARG A 36 -12.96 11.29 20.14
N LYS A 37 -11.97 10.41 20.25
CA LYS A 37 -10.54 10.79 20.21
C LYS A 37 -10.15 11.33 18.85
N VAL A 38 -10.60 10.68 17.78
CA VAL A 38 -10.33 11.14 16.41
C VAL A 38 -10.99 12.50 16.15
N ALA A 39 -12.23 12.71 16.59
CA ALA A 39 -12.91 14.01 16.52
C ALA A 39 -12.14 15.12 17.24
N ALA A 40 -11.61 14.81 18.44
CA ALA A 40 -10.77 15.75 19.19
C ALA A 40 -9.47 16.10 18.44
N LEU A 41 -8.81 15.11 17.83
CA LEU A 41 -7.61 15.34 17.01
C LEU A 41 -7.91 16.22 15.79
N CYS A 42 -9.09 16.09 15.19
CA CYS A 42 -9.53 16.92 14.07
C CYS A 42 -10.08 18.30 14.49
N GLY A 43 -10.15 18.61 15.80
CA GLY A 43 -10.68 19.88 16.30
C GLY A 43 -12.18 20.08 16.08
N VAL A 44 -12.94 18.99 15.91
CA VAL A 44 -14.40 19.04 15.69
C VAL A 44 -15.19 18.57 16.90
N SER A 45 -16.51 18.79 16.86
CA SER A 45 -17.40 18.35 17.94
C SER A 45 -17.39 16.83 18.09
N GLN A 46 -17.63 16.35 19.31
CA GLN A 46 -17.67 14.90 19.61
C GLN A 46 -18.78 14.16 18.87
N ALA A 47 -19.81 14.88 18.40
CA ALA A 47 -20.92 14.34 17.62
C ALA A 47 -20.62 14.28 16.11
N ALA A 48 -19.70 15.11 15.61
CA ALA A 48 -19.36 15.20 14.19
C ALA A 48 -18.95 13.87 13.51
N PRO A 49 -18.16 12.96 14.12
CA PRO A 49 -17.77 11.73 13.43
C PRO A 49 -18.95 10.76 13.20
N TYR A 50 -20.03 10.85 13.97
CA TYR A 50 -21.17 9.94 13.89
C TYR A 50 -22.02 10.14 12.63
N SER A 51 -21.87 11.25 11.91
CA SER A 51 -22.49 11.41 10.58
C SER A 51 -21.79 10.63 9.48
N HIS A 52 -20.57 10.13 9.74
CA HIS A 52 -19.75 9.40 8.78
C HIS A 52 -19.50 7.96 9.17
N PHE A 53 -19.40 7.68 10.48
CA PHE A 53 -19.04 6.36 11.00
C PHE A 53 -19.97 5.96 12.15
N GLN A 54 -20.59 4.80 12.04
CA GLN A 54 -21.52 4.29 13.04
C GLN A 54 -20.81 3.66 14.24
N SER A 55 -19.58 3.15 14.04
CA SER A 55 -18.80 2.49 15.08
C SER A 55 -17.29 2.68 14.89
N LYS A 56 -16.52 2.18 15.86
CA LYS A 56 -15.05 2.12 15.76
C LYS A 56 -14.63 1.20 14.62
N GLU A 57 -15.35 0.10 14.44
CA GLU A 57 -15.09 -0.93 13.44
C GLU A 57 -15.37 -0.39 12.03
N ASP A 58 -16.43 0.40 11.87
CA ASP A 58 -16.77 1.10 10.64
C ASP A 58 -15.68 2.10 10.23
N LEU A 59 -15.24 2.94 11.18
CA LEU A 59 -14.10 3.83 10.95
C LEU A 59 -12.82 3.06 10.59
N LEU A 60 -12.52 1.96 11.29
CA LEU A 60 -11.33 1.14 11.00
C LEU A 60 -11.41 0.48 9.61
N GLY A 61 -12.60 0.06 9.19
CA GLY A 61 -12.87 -0.43 7.83
C GLY A 61 -12.61 0.65 6.79
N ALA A 62 -13.18 1.82 6.98
CA ALA A 62 -12.98 2.96 6.09
C ALA A 62 -11.52 3.40 6.00
N MET A 63 -10.75 3.34 7.09
CA MET A 63 -9.30 3.60 7.05
C MET A 63 -8.56 2.58 6.17
N ARG A 64 -8.91 1.29 6.24
CA ARG A 64 -8.30 0.27 5.38
C ARG A 64 -8.63 0.52 3.92
N GLU A 65 -9.91 0.73 3.62
CA GLU A 65 -10.40 1.02 2.27
C GLU A 65 -9.67 2.23 1.71
N TYR A 66 -9.59 3.32 2.46
CA TYR A 66 -8.87 4.52 2.06
C TYR A 66 -7.41 4.25 1.68
N VAL A 67 -6.65 3.54 2.52
CA VAL A 67 -5.25 3.22 2.20
C VAL A 67 -5.13 2.30 0.99
N ILE A 68 -6.03 1.31 0.85
CA ILE A 68 -6.06 0.41 -0.31
C ILE A 68 -6.38 1.19 -1.59
N GLU A 69 -7.36 2.09 -1.56
CA GLU A 69 -7.75 2.93 -2.70
C GLU A 69 -6.59 3.81 -3.15
N GLN A 70 -5.94 4.52 -2.23
CA GLN A 70 -4.77 5.35 -2.53
C GLN A 70 -3.61 4.54 -3.09
N PHE A 71 -3.41 3.32 -2.59
CA PHE A 71 -2.37 2.44 -3.09
C PHE A 71 -2.71 1.85 -4.48
N MET A 72 -3.97 1.47 -4.70
CA MET A 72 -4.47 0.99 -5.99
C MET A 72 -4.34 2.05 -7.07
N GLU A 73 -4.71 3.30 -6.77
CA GLU A 73 -4.58 4.44 -7.69
C GLU A 73 -3.15 4.55 -8.24
N VAL A 74 -2.14 4.46 -7.36
CA VAL A 74 -0.71 4.49 -7.76
C VAL A 74 -0.33 3.34 -8.70
N LEU A 75 -0.83 2.13 -8.45
CA LEU A 75 -0.56 0.97 -9.32
C LEU A 75 -1.30 1.08 -10.65
N GLU A 76 -2.53 1.57 -10.64
CA GLU A 76 -3.33 1.79 -11.84
C GLU A 76 -2.74 2.88 -12.74
N THR A 77 -2.26 3.99 -12.16
CA THR A 77 -1.53 5.03 -12.91
C THR A 77 -0.30 4.44 -13.60
N SER A 78 0.43 3.54 -12.93
CA SER A 78 1.58 2.85 -13.53
C SER A 78 1.22 2.07 -14.80
N ILE A 79 0.00 1.51 -14.84
CA ILE A 79 -0.53 0.77 -16.00
C ILE A 79 -1.01 1.75 -17.08
N GLN A 80 -1.69 2.82 -16.69
CA GLN A 80 -2.24 3.83 -17.61
C GLN A 80 -1.13 4.59 -18.36
N ASP A 81 -0.02 4.91 -17.68
CA ASP A 81 1.12 5.61 -18.26
C ASP A 81 1.98 4.71 -19.18
N CYS A 82 1.75 3.39 -19.15
CA CYS A 82 2.49 2.43 -19.94
C CYS A 82 1.88 2.26 -21.35
N LYS A 83 2.61 2.69 -22.38
CA LYS A 83 2.17 2.56 -23.79
C LYS A 83 1.98 1.11 -24.24
N ASP A 84 2.82 0.20 -23.76
CA ASP A 84 2.76 -1.23 -24.07
C ASP A 84 2.64 -2.02 -22.77
N GLN A 85 1.40 -2.38 -22.41
CA GLN A 85 1.11 -3.13 -21.18
C GLN A 85 1.62 -4.58 -21.22
N ASN A 86 2.12 -5.08 -22.36
CA ASN A 86 2.78 -6.38 -22.43
C ASN A 86 4.29 -6.29 -22.18
N ASN A 87 4.84 -5.08 -22.07
CA ASN A 87 6.26 -4.88 -21.83
C ASN A 87 6.62 -5.24 -20.38
N PRO A 88 7.62 -6.11 -20.13
CA PRO A 88 8.06 -6.46 -18.78
C PRO A 88 8.46 -5.26 -17.91
N ARG A 89 8.85 -4.13 -18.53
CA ARG A 89 9.10 -2.86 -17.83
C ARG A 89 7.91 -2.34 -17.05
N LEU A 90 6.68 -2.69 -17.43
CA LEU A 90 5.49 -2.35 -16.64
C LEU A 90 5.61 -2.89 -15.21
N LEU A 91 6.06 -4.13 -15.05
CA LEU A 91 6.15 -4.74 -13.72
C LEU A 91 7.22 -4.06 -12.84
N ILE A 92 8.30 -3.60 -13.47
CA ILE A 92 9.34 -2.80 -12.80
C ILE A 92 8.75 -1.47 -12.33
N GLN A 93 7.99 -0.79 -13.19
CA GLN A 93 7.34 0.47 -12.86
C GLN A 93 6.31 0.31 -11.72
N MET A 94 5.49 -0.74 -11.76
CA MET A 94 4.55 -1.06 -10.67
C MET A 94 5.30 -1.30 -9.35
N GLY A 95 6.38 -2.09 -9.38
CA GLY A 95 7.18 -2.37 -8.20
C GLY A 95 7.88 -1.14 -7.62
N LYS A 96 8.39 -0.25 -8.49
CA LYS A 96 8.95 1.04 -8.09
C LYS A 96 7.91 1.90 -7.38
N ASN A 97 6.73 2.04 -7.99
CA ASN A 97 5.65 2.87 -7.47
C ASN A 97 5.03 2.31 -6.17
N TYR A 98 4.99 0.98 -6.01
CA TYR A 98 4.70 0.33 -4.73
C TYR A 98 5.61 0.86 -3.62
N VAL A 99 6.92 0.75 -3.81
CA VAL A 99 7.88 1.08 -2.75
C VAL A 99 7.87 2.58 -2.47
N MET A 100 7.82 3.40 -3.52
CA MET A 100 7.78 4.86 -3.38
C MET A 100 6.51 5.35 -2.68
N PHE A 101 5.35 4.70 -2.87
CA PHE A 101 4.12 5.03 -2.17
C PHE A 101 4.29 4.90 -0.64
N PHE A 102 4.87 3.79 -0.19
CA PHE A 102 5.07 3.55 1.24
C PHE A 102 6.22 4.37 1.84
N ILE A 103 7.27 4.68 1.06
CA ILE A 103 8.31 5.62 1.50
C ILE A 103 7.72 7.02 1.75
N LYS A 104 6.83 7.49 0.88
CA LYS A 104 6.16 8.78 1.04
C LYS A 104 5.12 8.77 2.17
N ASN A 105 4.54 7.60 2.45
CA ASN A 105 3.48 7.42 3.44
C ASN A 105 3.78 6.24 4.40
N PRO A 106 4.83 6.32 5.23
CA PRO A 106 5.29 5.19 6.05
C PRO A 106 4.25 4.69 7.07
N GLN A 107 3.37 5.58 7.53
CA GLN A 107 2.27 5.25 8.43
C GLN A 107 1.25 4.29 7.79
N TYR A 108 1.09 4.33 6.46
CA TYR A 108 0.19 3.43 5.74
C TYR A 108 0.71 2.01 5.69
N PHE A 109 2.02 1.83 5.51
CA PHE A 109 2.64 0.50 5.49
C PHE A 109 2.40 -0.22 6.81
N THR A 110 2.75 0.45 7.92
CA THR A 110 2.57 -0.12 9.26
C THR A 110 1.09 -0.36 9.55
N PHE A 111 0.21 0.59 9.22
CA PHE A 111 -1.22 0.45 9.45
C PHE A 111 -1.85 -0.75 8.70
N ILE A 112 -1.57 -0.89 7.40
CA ILE A 112 -2.23 -1.92 6.58
C ILE A 112 -1.69 -3.33 6.86
N PHE A 113 -0.37 -3.50 6.98
CA PHE A 113 0.28 -4.81 7.12
C PHE A 113 0.36 -5.32 8.56
N SER A 114 0.10 -4.47 9.56
CA SER A 114 -0.08 -4.89 10.96
C SER A 114 -1.44 -5.55 11.22
N GLN A 115 -2.41 -5.40 10.31
CA GLN A 115 -3.75 -5.93 10.46
C GLN A 115 -3.87 -7.35 9.92
N GLN A 116 -4.58 -8.22 10.65
CA GLN A 116 -4.76 -9.63 10.31
C GLN A 116 -5.80 -9.89 9.19
N CYS A 117 -6.08 -8.91 8.34
CA CYS A 117 -7.17 -8.96 7.35
C CYS A 117 -6.69 -9.06 5.89
N ILE A 118 -5.38 -9.12 5.66
CA ILE A 118 -4.81 -9.28 4.32
C ILE A 118 -4.73 -10.77 4.00
N GLU A 119 -5.38 -11.17 2.91
CA GLU A 119 -5.30 -12.52 2.35
C GLU A 119 -4.52 -12.45 1.03
N ILE A 120 -3.46 -13.25 0.90
CA ILE A 120 -2.62 -13.30 -0.30
C ILE A 120 -2.53 -14.76 -0.75
N ASN A 121 -3.02 -15.04 -1.95
CA ASN A 121 -2.93 -16.36 -2.55
C ASN A 121 -1.76 -16.42 -3.55
N LEU A 122 -0.65 -16.99 -3.11
CA LEU A 122 0.58 -17.07 -3.92
C LEU A 122 0.48 -18.05 -5.08
N SER A 123 -0.48 -18.97 -5.07
CA SER A 123 -0.63 -19.97 -6.12
C SER A 123 -1.36 -19.41 -7.34
N LEU A 124 -1.01 -19.94 -8.52
CA LEU A 124 -1.66 -19.56 -9.78
C LEU A 124 -3.07 -20.15 -9.96
N ASP A 125 -3.37 -21.28 -9.31
CA ASP A 125 -4.67 -21.98 -9.43
C ASP A 125 -5.63 -21.71 -8.26
N GLY A 126 -5.29 -20.75 -7.42
CA GLY A 126 -6.03 -20.46 -6.20
C GLY A 126 -7.30 -19.64 -6.42
N ASP A 127 -8.18 -19.60 -5.40
CA ASP A 127 -9.30 -18.66 -5.37
C ASP A 127 -8.76 -17.22 -5.30
N GLU A 128 -9.11 -16.42 -6.29
CA GLU A 128 -8.68 -15.02 -6.43
C GLU A 128 -9.70 -14.02 -5.86
N THR A 129 -10.89 -14.47 -5.47
CA THR A 129 -12.02 -13.60 -5.07
C THR A 129 -11.78 -12.85 -3.76
N LYS A 130 -10.89 -13.35 -2.91
CA LYS A 130 -10.54 -12.75 -1.60
C LYS A 130 -9.14 -12.16 -1.56
N ASN A 131 -8.43 -12.18 -2.69
CA ASN A 131 -7.04 -11.80 -2.74
C ASN A 131 -6.87 -10.30 -2.48
N PHE A 132 -5.79 -9.92 -1.81
CA PHE A 132 -5.47 -8.52 -1.53
C PHE A 132 -5.46 -7.72 -2.85
N PRO A 133 -6.29 -6.67 -3.02
CA PRO A 133 -6.52 -6.07 -4.34
C PRO A 133 -5.24 -5.59 -5.06
N PRO A 134 -4.27 -4.94 -4.39
CA PRO A 134 -3.00 -4.57 -5.03
C PRO A 134 -2.18 -5.77 -5.54
N PHE A 135 -2.20 -6.89 -4.81
CA PHE A 135 -1.53 -8.12 -5.24
C PHE A 135 -2.26 -8.78 -6.40
N GLN A 136 -3.60 -8.78 -6.38
CA GLN A 136 -4.41 -9.29 -7.48
C GLN A 136 -4.16 -8.48 -8.77
N LEU A 137 -4.19 -7.15 -8.69
CA LEU A 137 -3.88 -6.27 -9.83
C LEU A 137 -2.51 -6.60 -10.42
N PHE A 138 -1.49 -6.74 -9.57
CA PHE A 138 -0.16 -7.18 -9.99
C PHE A 138 -0.20 -8.54 -10.72
N LYS A 139 -0.83 -9.57 -10.15
CA LYS A 139 -0.97 -10.89 -10.79
C LYS A 139 -1.61 -10.80 -12.19
N THR A 140 -2.68 -10.00 -12.34
CA THR A 140 -3.37 -9.85 -13.63
C THR A 140 -2.49 -9.28 -14.75
N LYS A 141 -1.41 -8.57 -14.40
CA LYS A 141 -0.42 -8.03 -15.36
C LYS A 141 0.80 -8.94 -15.48
N ALA A 142 1.31 -9.48 -14.38
CA ALA A 142 2.51 -10.31 -14.36
C ALA A 142 2.34 -11.63 -15.12
N VAL A 143 1.23 -12.34 -14.90
CA VAL A 143 1.03 -13.67 -15.48
C VAL A 143 1.01 -13.64 -17.02
N PRO A 144 0.22 -12.78 -17.69
CA PRO A 144 0.24 -12.71 -19.16
C PRO A 144 1.60 -12.30 -19.72
N ILE A 145 2.28 -11.32 -19.10
CA ILE A 145 3.62 -10.87 -19.52
C ILE A 145 4.61 -12.04 -19.48
N MET A 146 4.67 -12.79 -18.38
CA MET A 146 5.61 -13.89 -18.22
C MET A 146 5.27 -15.09 -19.12
N ASN A 147 3.98 -15.37 -19.33
CA ASN A 147 3.54 -16.39 -20.29
C ASN A 147 3.95 -16.03 -21.73
N ASN A 148 3.85 -14.75 -22.12
CA ASN A 148 4.29 -14.29 -23.43
C ASN A 148 5.81 -14.38 -23.62
N LEU A 149 6.58 -14.36 -22.54
CA LEU A 149 8.02 -14.65 -22.54
C LEU A 149 8.34 -16.15 -22.61
N GLY A 150 7.33 -17.03 -22.63
CA GLY A 150 7.51 -18.48 -22.69
C GLY A 150 7.92 -19.14 -21.38
N MET A 151 7.71 -18.47 -20.23
CA MET A 151 8.04 -19.03 -18.92
C MET A 151 7.11 -20.22 -18.59
N SER A 152 7.66 -21.24 -17.95
CA SER A 152 6.85 -22.33 -17.41
C SER A 152 6.02 -21.86 -16.21
N LYS A 153 4.87 -22.49 -15.96
CA LYS A 153 3.99 -22.16 -14.84
C LYS A 153 4.72 -22.07 -13.49
N ALA A 154 5.59 -23.04 -13.19
CA ALA A 154 6.38 -23.03 -11.95
C ALA A 154 7.29 -21.80 -11.86
N ARG A 155 7.94 -21.43 -12.96
CA ARG A 155 8.79 -20.22 -13.00
C ARG A 155 7.98 -18.93 -12.85
N VAL A 156 6.76 -18.88 -13.38
CA VAL A 156 5.85 -17.73 -13.20
C VAL A 156 5.46 -17.59 -11.73
N GLU A 157 5.13 -18.69 -11.06
CA GLU A 157 4.79 -18.68 -9.64
C GLU A 157 5.98 -18.22 -8.77
N ASP A 158 7.17 -18.78 -8.99
CA ASP A 158 8.41 -18.38 -8.31
C ASP A 158 8.72 -16.89 -8.52
N ALA A 159 8.54 -16.39 -9.75
CA ALA A 159 8.77 -14.99 -10.08
C ALA A 159 7.78 -14.05 -9.38
N ILE A 160 6.48 -14.40 -9.34
CA ILE A 160 5.45 -13.61 -8.64
C ILE A 160 5.78 -13.52 -7.14
N ILE A 161 6.11 -14.65 -6.51
CA ILE A 161 6.49 -14.70 -5.09
C ILE A 161 7.72 -13.82 -4.85
N SER A 162 8.76 -13.99 -5.65
CA SER A 162 10.03 -13.26 -5.52
C SER A 162 9.85 -11.75 -5.70
N MET A 163 9.08 -11.33 -6.70
CA MET A 163 8.81 -9.93 -6.98
C MET A 163 8.01 -9.28 -5.86
N TRP A 164 6.96 -9.95 -5.39
CA TRP A 164 6.15 -9.44 -4.27
C TRP A 164 6.96 -9.35 -2.97
N ALA A 165 7.73 -10.38 -2.64
CA ALA A 165 8.62 -10.39 -1.48
C ALA A 165 9.66 -9.26 -1.55
N THR A 166 10.21 -8.99 -2.74
CA THR A 166 11.19 -7.93 -2.95
C THR A 166 10.61 -6.55 -2.65
N VAL A 167 9.49 -6.19 -3.27
CA VAL A 167 8.90 -4.84 -3.08
C VAL A 167 8.36 -4.67 -1.67
N HIS A 168 7.80 -5.73 -1.07
CA HIS A 168 7.33 -5.71 0.31
C HIS A 168 8.49 -5.56 1.30
N GLY A 169 9.57 -6.33 1.11
CA GLY A 169 10.78 -6.26 1.94
C GLY A 169 11.48 -4.90 1.84
N LEU A 170 11.61 -4.34 0.64
CA LEU A 170 12.15 -3.00 0.44
C LEU A 170 11.31 -1.94 1.15
N SER A 171 9.98 -2.01 1.02
CA SER A 171 9.07 -1.08 1.69
C SER A 171 9.13 -1.20 3.21
N SER A 172 9.19 -2.43 3.72
CA SER A 172 9.33 -2.68 5.16
C SER A 172 10.61 -2.04 5.70
N ILE A 173 11.76 -2.28 5.07
CA ILE A 173 13.04 -1.71 5.48
C ILE A 173 13.04 -0.18 5.34
N ALA A 174 12.56 0.35 4.21
CA ALA A 174 12.62 1.78 3.92
C ALA A 174 11.69 2.63 4.81
N THR A 175 10.66 2.02 5.40
CA THR A 175 9.70 2.70 6.30
C THR A 175 10.08 2.61 7.78
N MET A 176 11.15 1.88 8.13
CA MET A 176 11.63 1.81 9.51
C MET A 176 12.22 3.14 9.97
N LYS A 177 11.78 3.63 11.15
CA LYS A 177 12.20 4.92 11.72
C LYS A 177 13.72 5.12 11.86
N ASN A 178 14.46 4.04 12.06
CA ASN A 178 15.90 4.07 12.34
C ASN A 178 16.75 3.60 11.14
N VAL A 179 16.13 3.39 9.98
CA VAL A 179 16.87 3.09 8.74
C VAL A 179 17.16 4.40 8.04
N HIS A 180 18.45 4.65 7.81
CA HIS A 180 18.92 5.83 7.09
C HIS A 180 19.62 5.39 5.81
N TYR A 181 19.11 5.86 4.68
CA TYR A 181 19.77 5.73 3.39
C TYR A 181 20.09 7.12 2.88
N ASN A 182 21.37 7.40 2.65
CA ASN A 182 21.87 8.73 2.30
C ASN A 182 21.83 9.04 0.80
N LYS A 183 21.32 8.10 -0.01
CA LYS A 183 21.13 8.29 -1.45
C LYS A 183 19.64 8.24 -1.78
N ASP A 184 19.35 8.40 -3.07
CA ASP A 184 18.01 8.36 -3.60
C ASP A 184 17.43 6.94 -3.64
N TRP A 185 16.31 6.75 -2.94
CA TRP A 185 15.58 5.48 -2.92
C TRP A 185 15.03 5.13 -4.30
N GLU A 186 14.56 6.12 -5.05
CA GLU A 186 13.93 5.91 -6.34
C GLU A 186 14.88 5.20 -7.32
N THR A 187 16.09 5.74 -7.48
CA THR A 187 17.17 5.14 -8.28
C THR A 187 17.56 3.76 -7.75
N LYS A 188 17.66 3.61 -6.43
CA LYS A 188 18.08 2.34 -5.82
C LYS A 188 17.06 1.21 -6.04
N ILE A 189 15.78 1.53 -6.00
CA ILE A 189 14.69 0.56 -6.21
C ILE A 189 14.71 0.05 -7.65
N GLU A 190 14.87 0.96 -8.62
CA GLU A 190 15.01 0.58 -10.03
C GLU A 190 16.18 -0.39 -10.22
N ASP A 191 17.36 -0.07 -9.67
CA ASP A 191 18.54 -0.93 -9.75
C ASP A 191 18.28 -2.32 -9.14
N ILE A 192 17.65 -2.38 -7.96
CA ILE A 192 17.39 -3.66 -7.27
C ILE A 192 16.41 -4.51 -8.07
N ILE A 193 15.28 -3.93 -8.49
CA ILE A 193 14.25 -4.67 -9.22
C ILE A 193 14.80 -5.15 -10.57
N TRP A 194 15.58 -4.30 -11.26
CA TRP A 194 16.23 -4.68 -12.52
C TRP A 194 17.21 -5.85 -12.32
N ASN A 195 18.10 -5.77 -11.32
CA ASN A 195 19.13 -6.78 -11.11
C ASN A 195 18.58 -8.12 -10.62
N ILE A 196 17.52 -8.13 -9.82
CA ILE A 196 16.88 -9.37 -9.35
C ILE A 196 16.15 -10.08 -10.50
N GLN A 197 15.52 -9.33 -11.42
CA GLN A 197 14.80 -9.91 -12.56
C GLN A 197 15.71 -10.40 -13.68
N VAL A 198 16.87 -9.76 -13.91
CA VAL A 198 17.86 -10.21 -14.89
C VAL A 198 18.50 -11.54 -14.49
N LEU A 199 18.57 -11.85 -13.19
CA LEU A 199 19.08 -13.14 -12.68
C LEU A 199 18.02 -14.26 -12.67
N ALA A 200 16.74 -13.94 -12.93
CA ALA A 200 15.64 -14.90 -12.96
C ALA A 200 15.30 -15.40 -14.39
N VAL A 201 15.96 -14.86 -15.41
CA VAL A 201 15.90 -15.30 -16.83
C VAL A 201 17.08 -16.22 -17.11
#